data_AF-A0AAU1CKH5-F1
#
_entry.id   AF-A0AAU1CKH5-F1
#
_cell.length_a   1.000
_cell.length_b   1.000
_cell.length_c   1.000
_cell.angle_alpha   90.00
_cell.angle_beta   90.00
_cell.angle_gamma   90.00
#
_symmetry.space_group_name_H-M   'P 1'
#
loop_
_entity.id
_entity.type
_entity.pdbx_description
1 polymer ?
#
loop_
_entity_poly.entity_id
_entity_poly.type
_entity_poly.pdbx_seq_one_letter_code
_entity_poly.pdbx_strand_id
1 'polypeptide(L)'
;MTADATARISADGLKPAEKPYRLVIRVPGHFAWTEDIDLGLDGYGPVAGAGGTSKAALIAGDVNGDDVIDVRDAAAVYDARGTAKRSADINHDGTVDGKDLTWVVTNYLQQNSMADRYTDPVKRLHGRTLEYYTDRM
;
A
#
# COMPACT_ATOMS: atom_id res chain seq x y z
N MET A 1 1.25 6.96 13.91
CA MET A 1 2.23 8.03 13.60
C MET A 1 1.72 8.73 12.36
N THR A 2 1.94 10.03 12.22
CA THR A 2 1.54 10.79 11.02
C THR A 2 2.79 11.19 10.28
N ALA A 3 2.78 11.08 8.95
CA ALA A 3 3.87 11.59 8.14
C ALA A 3 3.91 13.13 8.22
N ASP A 4 5.10 13.71 8.23
CA ASP A 4 5.25 15.16 8.14
C ASP A 4 4.96 15.68 6.71
N ALA A 5 5.07 17.00 6.50
CA ALA A 5 4.83 17.64 5.20
C ALA A 5 5.78 17.16 4.08
N THR A 6 6.84 16.42 4.42
CA THR A 6 7.80 15.81 3.50
C THR A 6 7.63 14.30 3.37
N ALA A 7 6.50 13.76 3.84
CA ALA A 7 6.17 12.34 3.88
C ALA A 7 7.12 11.49 4.74
N ARG A 8 7.79 12.07 5.74
CA ARG A 8 8.67 11.35 6.66
C ARG A 8 7.93 10.92 7.92
N ILE A 9 8.16 9.68 8.35
CA ILE A 9 7.77 9.15 9.66
C ILE A 9 9.07 8.86 10.42
N SER A 10 9.11 9.17 11.72
CA SER A 10 10.28 8.91 12.57
C SER A 10 9.83 8.27 13.87
N ALA A 11 10.57 7.25 14.30
CA ALA A 11 10.33 6.51 15.54
C ALA A 11 11.65 6.43 16.31
N ASP A 12 11.60 6.87 17.58
CA ASP A 12 12.75 6.91 18.47
C ASP A 12 12.52 6.01 19.70
N GLY A 13 13.59 5.70 20.42
CA GLY A 13 13.52 4.92 21.65
C GLY A 13 13.23 3.42 21.44
N LEU A 14 13.44 2.92 20.21
CA LEU A 14 13.46 1.48 19.95
C LEU A 14 14.61 0.84 20.75
N LYS A 15 14.34 -0.30 21.36
CA LYS A 15 15.38 -1.02 22.11
C LYS A 15 16.41 -1.59 21.13
N PRO A 16 17.71 -1.63 21.46
CA PRO A 16 18.64 -2.42 20.67
C PRO A 16 18.17 -3.88 20.59
N ALA A 17 18.27 -4.47 19.40
CA ALA A 17 17.83 -5.83 19.14
C ALA A 17 18.87 -6.57 18.32
N GLU A 18 19.12 -7.84 18.67
CA GLU A 18 19.99 -8.76 17.91
C GLU A 18 19.37 -9.22 16.59
N LYS A 19 18.05 -9.01 16.41
CA LYS A 19 17.31 -9.38 15.21
C LYS A 19 16.74 -8.13 14.55
N PRO A 20 16.61 -8.13 13.21
CA PRO A 20 16.00 -7.02 12.51
C PRO A 20 14.59 -6.70 13.01
N TYR A 21 14.27 -5.42 13.03
CA TYR A 21 12.90 -4.95 13.16
C TYR A 21 12.18 -5.10 11.82
N ARG A 22 10.93 -5.54 11.84
CA ARG A 22 10.07 -5.51 10.66
C ARG A 22 9.30 -4.21 10.59
N LEU A 23 9.60 -3.38 9.59
CA LEU A 23 8.84 -2.19 9.26
C LEU A 23 7.70 -2.57 8.30
N VAL A 24 6.46 -2.27 8.68
CA VAL A 24 5.27 -2.48 7.84
C VAL A 24 4.55 -1.15 7.66
N ILE A 25 4.38 -0.73 6.41
CA ILE A 25 3.68 0.50 6.03
C ILE A 25 2.42 0.10 5.26
N ARG A 26 1.26 0.58 5.74
CA ARG A 26 -0.03 0.43 5.08
C ARG A 26 -0.60 1.80 4.80
N VAL A 27 -0.87 2.08 3.53
CA VAL A 27 -1.50 3.31 3.08
C VAL A 27 -2.79 2.93 2.36
N PRO A 28 -3.94 3.53 2.69
CA PRO A 28 -5.20 3.20 2.02
C PRO A 28 -5.10 3.33 0.50
N GLY A 29 -5.59 2.34 -0.24
CA GLY A 29 -5.55 2.33 -1.71
C GLY A 29 -4.19 1.97 -2.31
N HIS A 30 -3.24 1.48 -1.52
CA HIS A 30 -1.89 1.11 -1.95
C HIS A 30 -1.51 -0.27 -1.43
N PHE A 31 -0.61 -0.96 -2.12
CA PHE A 31 0.03 -2.17 -1.61
C PHE A 31 0.71 -1.91 -0.26
N ALA A 32 0.65 -2.92 0.61
CA ALA A 32 1.44 -2.92 1.82
C ALA A 32 2.94 -3.00 1.49
N TRP A 33 3.76 -2.23 2.19
CA TRP A 33 5.21 -2.25 2.01
C TRP A 33 5.87 -2.78 3.28
N THR A 34 6.82 -3.70 3.13
CA THR A 34 7.51 -4.36 4.25
C THR A 34 9.01 -4.41 4.01
N GLU A 35 9.78 -4.10 5.05
CA GLU A 35 11.24 -4.28 5.06
C GLU A 35 11.70 -4.72 6.46
N ASP A 36 12.66 -5.65 6.49
CA ASP A 36 13.36 -6.01 7.72
C ASP A 36 14.61 -5.09 7.83
N ILE A 37 14.63 -4.21 8.84
CA ILE A 37 15.70 -3.24 9.09
C ILE A 37 16.55 -3.68 10.28
N ASP A 38 17.87 -3.75 10.06
CA ASP A 38 18.81 -4.00 11.13
C ASP A 38 19.24 -2.67 11.77
N LEU A 39 18.96 -2.53 13.06
CA LEU A 39 19.32 -1.36 13.87
C LEU A 39 20.25 -1.74 15.03
N GLY A 40 20.80 -2.97 15.02
CA GLY A 40 21.80 -3.43 15.97
C GLY A 40 23.24 -3.23 15.45
N LEU A 41 24.17 -2.99 16.37
CA LEU A 41 25.61 -3.08 16.12
C LEU A 41 26.20 -4.17 17.01
N ASP A 42 26.69 -5.25 16.38
CA ASP A 42 27.24 -6.43 17.08
C ASP A 42 28.78 -6.45 17.04
N GLY A 43 29.43 -6.83 18.15
CA GLY A 43 30.89 -6.93 18.16
C GLY A 43 31.65 -7.17 19.47
N TYR A 44 31.10 -7.88 20.46
CA TYR A 44 31.66 -8.17 21.82
C TYR A 44 31.07 -7.30 22.98
N GLY A 45 29.77 -7.39 23.24
CA GLY A 45 29.09 -6.73 24.37
C GLY A 45 27.56 -6.72 24.20
N PRO A 46 26.79 -6.03 25.08
CA PRO A 46 25.37 -5.76 24.83
C PRO A 46 25.18 -5.01 23.50
N VAL A 47 24.16 -5.38 22.73
CA VAL A 47 23.85 -4.74 21.44
C VAL A 47 23.69 -3.22 21.62
N ALA A 48 24.47 -2.45 20.86
CA ALA A 48 24.27 -1.02 20.75
C ALA A 48 23.25 -0.71 19.64
N GLY A 49 22.39 0.30 19.84
CA GLY A 49 21.42 0.72 18.83
C GLY A 49 22.03 1.65 17.79
N ALA A 50 21.59 1.52 16.54
CA ALA A 50 21.88 2.40 15.43
C ALA A 50 20.59 3.04 14.87
N GLY A 51 20.75 4.12 14.09
CA GLY A 51 19.67 4.71 13.32
C GLY A 51 19.63 4.17 11.89
N GLY A 52 18.44 4.17 11.27
CA GLY A 52 18.25 3.74 9.88
C GLY A 52 17.26 4.64 9.15
N THR A 53 17.24 4.55 7.82
CA THR A 53 16.24 5.23 6.99
C THR A 53 15.89 4.33 5.82
N SER A 54 14.58 4.20 5.57
CA SER A 54 14.03 3.41 4.48
C SER A 54 13.14 4.28 3.60
N LYS A 55 13.01 3.92 2.32
CA LYS A 55 12.11 4.58 1.37
C LYS A 55 11.10 3.57 0.85
N ALA A 56 9.85 3.71 1.29
CA ALA A 56 8.76 2.86 0.82
C ALA A 56 8.33 3.27 -0.59
N ALA A 57 8.31 2.30 -1.50
CA ALA A 57 7.69 2.46 -2.82
C ALA A 57 6.25 1.97 -2.74
N LEU A 58 5.31 2.90 -2.56
CA LEU A 58 3.89 2.59 -2.38
C LEU A 58 3.20 2.60 -3.75
N ILE A 59 2.85 1.41 -4.24
CA ILE A 59 2.12 1.26 -5.50
C ILE A 59 0.63 1.41 -5.22
N ALA A 60 -0.01 2.38 -5.87
CA ALA A 60 -1.44 2.66 -5.72
C ALA A 60 -2.30 1.74 -6.59
N GLY A 61 -3.56 1.55 -6.21
CA GLY A 61 -4.56 0.78 -6.96
C GLY A 61 -5.11 -0.43 -6.21
N ASP A 62 -4.52 -0.82 -5.08
CA ASP A 62 -5.05 -1.89 -4.21
C ASP A 62 -6.05 -1.29 -3.21
N VAL A 63 -7.28 -1.14 -3.67
CA VAL A 63 -8.36 -0.45 -2.95
C VAL A 63 -9.02 -1.36 -1.93
N ASN A 64 -9.05 -2.65 -2.24
CA ASN A 64 -9.64 -3.67 -1.40
C ASN A 64 -8.64 -4.26 -0.37
N GLY A 65 -7.34 -4.06 -0.58
CA GLY A 65 -6.28 -4.43 0.34
C GLY A 65 -5.92 -5.92 0.31
N ASP A 66 -6.10 -6.59 -0.83
CA ASP A 66 -5.77 -8.02 -1.01
C ASP A 66 -4.40 -8.28 -1.66
N ASP A 67 -3.55 -7.24 -1.73
CA ASP A 67 -2.20 -7.30 -2.29
C ASP A 67 -2.17 -7.67 -3.78
N VAL A 68 -3.29 -7.49 -4.47
CA VAL A 68 -3.46 -7.65 -5.91
C VAL A 68 -4.26 -6.47 -6.46
N ILE A 69 -3.85 -5.92 -7.61
CA ILE A 69 -4.61 -4.87 -8.28
C ILE A 69 -5.37 -5.50 -9.43
N ASP A 70 -6.68 -5.66 -9.28
CA ASP A 70 -7.51 -6.33 -10.27
C ASP A 70 -8.92 -5.73 -10.40
N VAL A 71 -9.84 -6.47 -11.04
CA VAL A 71 -11.21 -5.99 -11.30
C VAL A 71 -12.00 -5.71 -10.01
N ARG A 72 -11.61 -6.31 -8.88
CA ARG A 72 -12.20 -6.07 -7.56
C ARG A 72 -11.89 -4.67 -7.07
N ASP A 73 -10.71 -4.14 -7.35
CA ASP A 73 -10.36 -2.77 -7.00
C ASP A 73 -11.13 -1.77 -7.85
N ALA A 74 -11.27 -2.05 -9.15
CA ALA A 74 -12.11 -1.24 -10.03
C ALA A 74 -13.56 -1.19 -9.55
N ALA A 75 -14.10 -2.33 -9.10
CA ALA A 75 -15.42 -2.40 -8.48
C ALA A 75 -15.49 -1.61 -7.17
N ALA A 76 -14.47 -1.71 -6.32
CA ALA A 76 -14.42 -1.00 -5.04
C ALA A 76 -14.34 0.53 -5.21
N VAL A 77 -13.61 1.03 -6.23
CA VAL A 77 -13.62 2.45 -6.62
C VAL A 77 -15.01 2.84 -7.11
N TYR A 78 -15.56 2.06 -8.05
CA TYR A 78 -16.88 2.34 -8.63
C TYR A 78 -17.97 2.41 -7.57
N ASP A 79 -18.01 1.48 -6.62
CA ASP A 79 -19.01 1.45 -5.55
C ASP A 79 -18.86 2.63 -4.57
N ALA A 80 -17.68 3.22 -4.48
CA ALA A 80 -17.38 4.38 -3.64
C ALA A 80 -17.52 5.73 -4.37
N ARG A 81 -17.86 5.76 -5.66
CA ARG A 81 -17.95 6.97 -6.48
C ARG A 81 -18.80 8.07 -5.82
N GLY A 82 -18.33 9.31 -5.86
CA GLY A 82 -18.99 10.47 -5.25
C GLY A 82 -18.88 10.55 -3.71
N THR A 83 -18.12 9.65 -3.08
CA THR A 83 -17.83 9.69 -1.63
C THR A 83 -16.41 10.20 -1.37
N ALA A 84 -16.03 10.35 -0.11
CA ALA A 84 -14.64 10.61 0.33
C ALA A 84 -14.01 9.37 1.00
N LYS A 85 -14.39 8.15 0.57
CA LYS A 85 -13.87 6.92 1.17
C LYS A 85 -12.37 6.82 0.91
N ARG A 86 -11.55 7.01 1.96
CA ARG A 86 -10.09 7.17 1.80
C ARG A 86 -9.39 6.04 1.04
N SER A 87 -9.81 4.78 1.13
CA SER A 87 -9.15 3.71 0.36
C SER A 87 -9.40 3.79 -1.15
N ALA A 88 -10.48 4.44 -1.57
CA ALA A 88 -10.86 4.62 -2.97
C ALA A 88 -10.61 6.05 -3.48
N ASP A 89 -10.53 7.06 -2.61
CA ASP A 89 -10.10 8.44 -2.92
C ASP A 89 -8.56 8.46 -2.84
N ILE A 90 -7.92 7.81 -3.81
CA ILE A 90 -6.49 7.51 -3.83
C ILE A 90 -5.70 8.81 -3.93
N ASN A 91 -6.12 9.74 -4.78
CA ASN A 91 -5.46 11.04 -4.96
C ASN A 91 -5.72 12.01 -3.80
N HIS A 92 -6.63 11.67 -2.88
CA HIS A 92 -6.98 12.41 -1.67
C HIS A 92 -7.51 13.82 -1.97
N ASP A 93 -8.27 13.97 -3.07
CA ASP A 93 -8.93 15.22 -3.45
C ASP A 93 -10.31 15.41 -2.81
N GLY A 94 -10.78 14.40 -2.07
CA GLY A 94 -12.02 14.42 -1.31
C GLY A 94 -13.23 13.89 -2.08
N THR A 95 -13.06 13.40 -3.31
CA THR A 95 -14.13 12.78 -4.09
C THR A 95 -13.62 11.61 -4.93
N VAL A 96 -14.18 10.42 -4.70
CA VAL A 96 -13.89 9.25 -5.53
C VAL A 96 -14.48 9.45 -6.92
N ASP A 97 -13.61 9.53 -7.93
CA ASP A 97 -13.99 9.69 -9.33
C ASP A 97 -13.03 8.92 -10.29
N GLY A 98 -13.15 9.16 -11.60
CA GLY A 98 -12.34 8.48 -12.61
C GLY A 98 -10.83 8.72 -12.46
N LYS A 99 -10.40 9.78 -11.77
CA LYS A 99 -8.99 10.04 -11.47
C LYS A 99 -8.44 8.98 -10.52
N ASP A 100 -9.23 8.49 -9.58
CA ASP A 100 -8.82 7.41 -8.69
C ASP A 100 -8.75 6.06 -9.40
N LEU A 101 -9.71 5.79 -10.30
CA LEU A 101 -9.71 4.55 -11.08
C LEU A 101 -8.46 4.43 -11.98
N THR A 102 -7.85 5.54 -12.36
CA THR A 102 -6.62 5.56 -13.19
C THR A 102 -5.47 4.79 -12.54
N TRP A 103 -5.37 4.75 -11.20
CA TRP A 103 -4.34 3.98 -10.51
C TRP A 103 -4.54 2.47 -10.64
N VAL A 104 -5.80 2.01 -10.56
CA VAL A 104 -6.16 0.60 -10.80
C VAL A 104 -5.84 0.20 -12.24
N VAL A 105 -6.20 1.06 -13.21
CA VAL A 105 -5.94 0.81 -14.64
C VAL A 105 -4.44 0.74 -14.92
N THR A 106 -3.67 1.66 -14.35
CA THR A 106 -2.22 1.76 -14.59
C THR A 106 -1.47 0.53 -14.07
N ASN A 107 -1.87 0.01 -12.92
CA ASN A 107 -1.18 -1.10 -12.25
C ASN A 107 -1.97 -2.42 -12.35
N TYR A 108 -2.87 -2.53 -13.33
CA TYR A 108 -3.78 -3.66 -13.44
C TYR A 108 -3.04 -5.00 -13.60
N LEU A 109 -3.51 -6.01 -12.85
CA LEU A 109 -2.95 -7.36 -12.70
C LEU A 109 -1.60 -7.42 -11.97
N GLN A 110 -1.14 -6.32 -11.38
CA GLN A 110 0.05 -6.35 -10.54
C GLN A 110 -0.24 -7.06 -9.22
N GLN A 111 0.75 -7.77 -8.71
CA GLN A 111 0.73 -8.44 -7.41
C GLN A 111 1.84 -7.86 -6.55
N ASN A 112 1.58 -7.71 -5.26
CA ASN A 112 2.56 -7.17 -4.33
C ASN A 112 3.70 -8.17 -4.11
N SER A 113 4.91 -7.82 -4.53
CA SER A 113 6.10 -8.66 -4.34
C SER A 113 6.57 -8.73 -2.89
N MET A 114 6.06 -7.87 -2.01
CA MET A 114 6.37 -7.85 -0.57
C MET A 114 5.33 -8.57 0.29
N ALA A 115 4.23 -9.05 -0.30
CA ALA A 115 3.22 -9.79 0.43
C ALA A 115 3.65 -11.24 0.66
N ASP A 116 3.41 -11.74 1.87
CA ASP A 116 3.70 -13.15 2.22
C ASP A 116 2.82 -14.11 1.40
N ARG A 117 1.59 -13.69 1.08
CA ARG A 117 0.59 -14.44 0.31
C ARG A 117 -0.35 -13.48 -0.41
N TYR A 118 -0.76 -13.84 -1.60
CA TYR A 118 -1.79 -13.17 -2.39
C TYR A 118 -2.56 -14.20 -3.23
N THR A 119 -3.70 -13.79 -3.80
CA THR A 119 -4.44 -14.60 -4.77
C THR A 119 -4.00 -14.31 -6.20
N ASP A 120 -4.38 -15.16 -7.16
CA ASP A 120 -4.21 -14.85 -8.57
C ASP A 120 -5.13 -13.68 -8.98
N PRO A 121 -4.67 -12.78 -9.89
CA PRO A 121 -5.47 -11.64 -10.32
C PRO A 121 -6.75 -12.07 -11.03
N VAL A 122 -7.87 -11.48 -10.64
CA VAL A 122 -9.18 -11.71 -11.22
C VAL A 122 -9.45 -10.72 -12.33
N LYS A 123 -9.76 -11.23 -13.54
CA LYS A 123 -10.08 -10.39 -14.70
C LYS A 123 -11.57 -10.11 -14.87
N ARG A 124 -12.42 -10.87 -14.16
CA ARG A 124 -13.88 -10.79 -14.25
C ARG A 124 -14.54 -10.95 -12.88
N LEU A 125 -15.37 -10.00 -12.50
CA LEU A 125 -16.17 -10.04 -11.28
C LEU A 125 -17.65 -10.03 -11.65
N HIS A 126 -18.36 -11.12 -11.36
CA HIS A 126 -19.78 -11.28 -11.73
C HIS A 126 -20.06 -10.98 -13.23
N GLY A 127 -19.14 -11.39 -14.11
CA GLY A 127 -19.22 -11.16 -15.56
C GLY A 127 -18.70 -9.80 -16.04
N ARG A 128 -18.44 -8.85 -15.14
CA ARG A 128 -17.92 -7.50 -15.44
C ARG A 128 -16.40 -7.52 -15.55
N THR A 129 -15.83 -6.76 -16.47
CA THR A 129 -14.39 -6.58 -16.67
C THR A 129 -13.95 -5.21 -16.17
N LEU A 130 -12.64 -4.90 -16.23
CA LEU A 130 -12.14 -3.55 -15.95
C LEU A 130 -12.84 -2.51 -16.84
N GLU A 131 -13.02 -2.81 -18.13
CA GLU A 131 -13.65 -1.90 -19.10
C GLU A 131 -15.08 -1.54 -18.72
N TYR A 132 -15.82 -2.49 -18.12
CA TYR A 132 -17.17 -2.21 -17.63
C TYR A 132 -17.20 -1.03 -16.64
N TYR A 133 -16.20 -0.95 -15.76
CA TYR A 133 -16.08 0.08 -14.75
C TYR A 133 -15.51 1.38 -15.31
N THR A 134 -14.47 1.30 -16.17
CA THR A 134 -13.89 2.51 -16.79
C THR A 134 -14.87 3.26 -17.68
N ASP A 135 -15.74 2.54 -18.40
CA ASP A 135 -16.76 3.15 -19.28
C ASP A 135 -17.90 3.85 -18.51
N ARG A 136 -17.96 3.72 -17.18
CA ARG A 136 -19.07 4.16 -16.33
C ARG A 136 -18.65 5.05 -15.15
N MET A 137 -17.38 5.41 -15.07
CA MET A 137 -16.82 6.34 -14.08
C MET A 137 -16.79 7.77 -14.59
#